data_AF-A0A2S1JWZ2-F1
#
_entry.id   AF-A0A2S1JWZ2-F1
#
_cell.length_a   1.000
_cell.length_b   1.000
_cell.length_c   1.000
_cell.angle_alpha   90.00
_cell.angle_beta   90.00
_cell.angle_gamma   90.00
#
_symmetry.space_group_name_H-M   'P 1'
#
loop_
_entity.id
_entity.type
_entity.pdbx_description
1 polymer ?
#
loop_
_entity_poly.entity_id
_entity_poly.type
_entity_poly.pdbx_seq_one_letter_code
_entity_poly.pdbx_strand_id
1 'polypeptide(L)'
;MEIMGIFDKAKELGERVNESVTAFSSDDVIANTVIKAVEKQEKVNAILKARGCNYRVADIDLGMGIPPTVTFGVRRVDELAEKKPRDIGTMASSTYE
;
A
#
# COMPACT_ATOMS: atom_id res chain seq x y z
N MET A 1 -36.54 18.10 -31.75
CA MET A 1 -36.84 17.22 -30.60
C MET A 1 -35.57 16.44 -30.26
N GLU A 2 -34.49 17.13 -29.87
CA GLU A 2 -33.16 16.53 -29.63
C GLU A 2 -32.58 16.83 -28.23
N ILE A 3 -33.25 17.67 -27.44
CA ILE A 3 -32.73 18.17 -26.16
C ILE A 3 -32.90 17.14 -25.02
N MET A 4 -33.92 16.28 -25.10
CA MET A 4 -34.19 15.23 -24.10
C MET A 4 -33.03 14.21 -24.00
N GLY A 5 -32.42 13.81 -25.13
CA GLY A 5 -31.43 12.72 -25.14
C GLY A 5 -30.04 13.07 -24.57
N ILE A 6 -29.69 14.37 -24.51
CA ILE A 6 -28.42 14.82 -23.93
C ILE A 6 -28.57 15.01 -22.41
N PHE A 7 -29.73 15.52 -21.98
CA PHE A 7 -30.05 15.70 -20.57
C PHE A 7 -30.17 14.34 -19.85
N ASP A 8 -30.79 13.35 -20.49
CA ASP A 8 -30.89 11.99 -19.96
C ASP A 8 -29.52 11.31 -19.82
N LYS A 9 -28.60 11.52 -20.79
CA LYS A 9 -27.21 11.03 -20.69
C LYS A 9 -26.40 11.71 -19.60
N ALA A 10 -26.59 13.01 -19.38
CA ALA A 10 -25.90 13.73 -18.31
C ALA A 10 -26.36 13.24 -16.92
N LYS A 11 -27.65 12.93 -16.77
CA LYS A 11 -28.21 12.35 -15.55
C LYS A 11 -27.69 10.93 -15.31
N GLU A 12 -27.68 10.07 -16.34
CA GLU A 12 -27.14 8.70 -16.27
C GLU A 12 -25.64 8.68 -15.91
N LEU A 13 -24.86 9.64 -16.41
CA LEU A 13 -23.45 9.80 -16.06
C LEU A 13 -23.26 10.22 -14.59
N GLY A 14 -24.11 11.14 -14.09
CA GLY A 14 -24.11 11.57 -12.70
C GLY A 14 -24.47 10.45 -11.72
N GLU A 15 -25.44 9.62 -12.07
CA GLU A 15 -25.84 8.44 -11.27
C GLU A 15 -24.73 7.37 -11.24
N ARG A 16 -24.03 7.12 -12.37
CA ARG A 16 -22.87 6.19 -12.41
C ARG A 16 -21.69 6.63 -11.54
N VAL A 17 -21.46 7.93 -11.39
CA VAL A 17 -20.40 8.45 -10.51
C VAL A 17 -20.76 8.21 -9.04
N ASN A 18 -22.04 8.36 -8.67
CA ASN A 18 -22.50 8.19 -7.29
C ASN A 18 -22.42 6.72 -6.81
N GLU A 19 -22.79 5.75 -7.66
CA GLU A 19 -22.64 4.31 -7.34
C GLU A 19 -21.16 3.89 -7.26
N SER A 20 -20.31 4.46 -8.11
CA SER A 20 -18.87 4.21 -8.09
C SER A 20 -18.22 4.72 -6.79
N VAL A 21 -18.64 5.88 -6.29
CA VAL A 21 -18.17 6.47 -5.03
C VAL A 21 -18.44 5.54 -3.84
N THR A 22 -19.64 4.95 -3.74
CA THR A 22 -19.91 3.94 -2.68
C THR A 22 -19.08 2.68 -2.85
N ALA A 23 -18.85 2.20 -4.07
CA ALA A 23 -18.04 1.02 -4.34
C ALA A 23 -16.56 1.22 -3.98
N PHE A 24 -16.02 2.43 -4.10
CA PHE A 24 -14.64 2.75 -3.71
C PHE A 24 -14.42 2.87 -2.20
N SER A 25 -15.50 2.89 -1.40
CA SER A 25 -15.44 2.98 0.06
C SER A 25 -15.64 1.65 0.79
N SER A 26 -15.79 0.53 0.06
CA SER A 26 -16.00 -0.78 0.70
C SER A 26 -14.74 -1.29 1.40
N ASP A 27 -14.93 -2.06 2.48
CA ASP A 27 -13.84 -2.68 3.24
C ASP A 27 -12.94 -3.54 2.34
N ASP A 28 -13.52 -4.26 1.38
CA ASP A 28 -12.78 -5.02 0.37
C ASP A 28 -11.86 -4.15 -0.49
N VAL A 29 -12.32 -2.96 -0.90
CA VAL A 29 -11.49 -2.04 -1.68
C VAL A 29 -10.35 -1.48 -0.83
N ILE A 30 -10.62 -1.15 0.44
CA ILE A 30 -9.61 -0.70 1.39
C ILE A 30 -8.57 -1.80 1.63
N ALA A 31 -9.00 -3.03 1.92
CA ALA A 31 -8.12 -4.17 2.11
C ALA A 31 -7.24 -4.44 0.88
N ASN A 32 -7.85 -4.47 -0.32
CA ASN A 32 -7.11 -4.64 -1.57
C ASN A 32 -6.12 -3.50 -1.83
N THR A 33 -6.46 -2.27 -1.43
CA THR A 33 -5.58 -1.11 -1.55
C THR A 33 -4.36 -1.25 -0.64
N VAL A 34 -4.56 -1.69 0.61
CA VAL A 34 -3.47 -1.95 1.56
C VAL A 34 -2.55 -3.06 1.05
N ILE A 35 -3.10 -4.19 0.60
CA ILE A 35 -2.31 -5.31 0.05
C ILE A 35 -1.43 -4.84 -1.10
N LYS A 36 -2.02 -4.12 -2.07
CA LYS A 36 -1.28 -3.60 -3.23
C LYS A 36 -0.22 -2.57 -2.84
N ALA A 37 -0.49 -1.73 -1.85
CA ALA A 37 0.46 -0.74 -1.36
C ALA A 37 1.69 -1.41 -0.73
N VAL A 38 1.49 -2.43 0.10
CA VAL A 38 2.59 -3.20 0.72
C VAL A 38 3.40 -3.95 -0.32
N GLU A 39 2.75 -4.66 -1.25
CA GLU A 39 3.48 -5.31 -2.35
C GLU A 39 4.32 -4.31 -3.17
N LYS A 40 3.77 -3.11 -3.41
CA LYS A 40 4.47 -2.06 -4.13
C LYS A 40 5.67 -1.55 -3.33
N GLN A 41 5.52 -1.35 -2.02
CA GLN A 41 6.62 -0.99 -1.11
C GLN A 41 7.77 -2.01 -1.22
N GLU A 42 7.48 -3.31 -1.11
CA GLU A 42 8.50 -4.36 -1.20
C GLU A 42 9.23 -4.34 -2.55
N LYS A 43 8.47 -4.31 -3.66
CA LYS A 43 9.02 -4.27 -5.02
C LYS A 43 9.88 -3.02 -5.24
N VAL A 44 9.41 -1.85 -4.80
CA VAL A 44 10.17 -0.59 -4.91
C VAL A 44 11.44 -0.64 -4.07
N ASN A 45 11.37 -1.12 -2.83
CA ASN A 45 12.53 -1.22 -1.95
C ASN A 45 13.59 -2.19 -2.49
N ALA A 46 13.18 -3.31 -3.07
CA ALA A 46 14.10 -4.24 -3.75
C ALA A 46 14.81 -3.56 -4.93
N ILE A 47 14.09 -2.79 -5.75
CA ILE A 47 14.67 -2.01 -6.87
C ILE A 47 15.64 -0.94 -6.35
N LEU A 48 15.26 -0.18 -5.32
CA LEU A 48 16.10 0.85 -4.72
C LEU A 48 17.39 0.24 -4.16
N LYS A 49 17.31 -0.93 -3.53
CA LYS A 49 18.47 -1.68 -3.03
C LYS A 49 19.38 -2.14 -4.17
N ALA A 50 18.82 -2.76 -5.21
CA ALA A 50 19.58 -3.20 -6.37
C ALA A 50 20.31 -2.04 -7.08
N ARG A 51 19.78 -0.82 -6.97
CA ARG A 51 20.38 0.41 -7.53
C ARG A 51 21.37 1.11 -6.59
N GLY A 52 21.67 0.56 -5.42
CA GLY A 52 22.56 1.19 -4.44
C GLY A 52 21.98 2.48 -3.83
N CYS A 53 20.66 2.70 -3.92
CA CYS A 53 20.02 3.80 -3.23
C CYS A 53 19.98 3.48 -1.73
N ASN A 54 20.24 4.46 -0.89
CA ASN A 54 20.18 4.34 0.57
C ASN A 54 18.84 4.82 1.16
N TYR A 55 17.80 4.97 0.35
CA TYR A 55 16.45 5.29 0.80
C TYR A 55 15.48 4.14 0.59
N ARG A 56 14.54 3.95 1.51
CA ARG A 56 13.47 2.95 1.44
C ARG A 56 12.14 3.58 1.79
N VAL A 57 11.09 3.07 1.17
CA VAL A 57 9.72 3.28 1.65
C VAL A 57 9.60 2.61 3.01
N ALA A 58 9.38 3.40 4.05
CA ALA A 58 9.29 2.97 5.44
C ALA A 58 7.86 3.01 5.99
N ASP A 59 7.01 3.87 5.41
CA ASP A 59 5.65 4.10 5.87
C ASP A 59 4.66 4.08 4.71
N ILE A 60 3.44 3.69 5.04
CA ILE A 60 2.29 3.73 4.14
C ILE A 60 1.17 4.44 4.90
N ASP A 61 0.76 5.60 4.41
CA ASP A 61 -0.40 6.31 4.90
C ASP A 61 -1.56 6.12 3.92
N LEU A 62 -2.74 5.80 4.46
CA LEU A 62 -3.97 5.65 3.68
C LEU A 62 -4.92 6.82 3.99
N GLY A 63 -5.19 7.65 2.99
CA GLY A 63 -6.24 8.66 3.06
C GLY A 63 -7.58 8.04 2.70
N MET A 64 -8.53 8.04 3.65
CA MET A 64 -9.90 7.49 3.50
C MET A 64 -10.84 8.37 2.67
N GLY A 65 -10.28 9.11 1.70
CA GLY A 65 -11.08 9.81 0.69
C GLY A 65 -11.79 8.81 -0.22
N ILE A 66 -12.69 9.31 -1.06
CA ILE A 66 -13.30 8.50 -2.11
C ILE A 66 -12.82 9.06 -3.46
N PRO A 67 -11.97 8.32 -4.21
CA PRO A 67 -11.37 7.03 -3.87
C PRO A 67 -10.24 7.15 -2.81
N PRO A 68 -9.89 6.05 -2.13
CA PRO A 68 -8.82 6.06 -1.14
C PRO A 68 -7.47 6.36 -1.80
N THR A 69 -6.61 7.05 -1.06
CA THR A 69 -5.29 7.48 -1.56
C THR A 69 -4.18 6.87 -0.74
N VAL A 70 -3.09 6.47 -1.38
CA VAL A 70 -1.90 5.90 -0.72
C VAL A 70 -0.74 6.88 -0.84
N THR A 71 -0.12 7.21 0.28
CA THR A 71 1.10 8.01 0.34
C THR A 71 2.23 7.18 0.94
N PHE A 72 3.41 7.21 0.31
CA PHE A 72 4.58 6.50 0.79
C PHE A 72 5.55 7.45 1.49
N GLY A 73 5.85 7.15 2.76
CA GLY A 73 6.93 7.80 3.49
C GLY A 73 8.27 7.17 3.12
N VAL A 74 9.23 7.97 2.67
CA VAL A 74 10.55 7.49 2.26
C VAL A 74 11.60 8.00 3.24
N ARG A 75 12.42 7.09 3.77
CA ARG A 75 13.47 7.42 4.74
C ARG A 75 14.80 6.83 4.33
N ARG A 76 15.88 7.50 4.75
CA ARG A 76 17.23 6.98 4.58
C ARG A 76 17.43 5.80 5.54
N VAL A 77 18.06 4.74 5.05
CA VAL A 77 18.51 3.59 5.84
C VAL A 77 20.04 3.61 5.93
N ASP A 78 20.54 3.44 7.14
CA ASP A 78 21.98 3.29 7.37
C ASP A 78 22.39 1.86 7.00
N GLU A 79 23.36 1.71 6.09
CA GLU A 79 23.83 0.42 5.56
C GLU A 79 24.35 -0.55 6.63
N LEU A 80 24.58 -0.06 7.85
CA LEU A 80 25.06 -0.85 9.00
C LEU A 80 23.99 -1.73 9.65
N ALA A 81 22.70 -1.54 9.35
CA ALA A 81 21.62 -2.29 9.99
C ALA A 81 21.30 -3.66 9.34
N GLU A 82 21.79 -3.94 8.13
CA GLU A 82 21.43 -5.18 7.41
C GLU A 82 22.36 -6.39 7.72
N LYS A 83 23.22 -6.33 8.74
CA LYS A 83 24.16 -7.43 9.06
C LYS A 83 24.04 -7.93 10.50
N LYS A 84 23.11 -8.85 10.73
CA LYS A 84 23.39 -10.27 11.07
C LYS A 84 22.08 -11.02 11.33
N PRO A 85 21.84 -12.20 10.74
CA PRO A 85 20.94 -13.16 11.36
C PRO A 85 21.45 -13.41 12.77
N ARG A 86 20.55 -13.35 13.76
CA ARG A 86 20.86 -13.84 15.10
C ARG A 86 21.18 -15.32 14.93
N ASP A 87 22.46 -15.66 14.97
CA ASP A 87 22.90 -17.03 15.19
C ASP A 87 22.28 -17.47 16.52
N ILE A 88 21.16 -18.20 16.45
CA ILE A 88 20.64 -18.96 17.59
C ILE A 88 21.57 -20.16 17.71
N GLY A 89 22.76 -19.89 18.23
CA GLY A 89 23.74 -20.89 18.60
C GLY A 89 23.25 -21.62 19.84
N THR A 90 22.86 -22.88 19.63
CA THR A 90 22.84 -23.98 20.60
C THR A 90 23.98 -23.88 21.62
N MET A 91 23.65 -23.98 22.92
CA MET A 91 24.34 -24.73 23.99
C MET A 91 23.58 -24.43 25.30
N ALA A 92 23.42 -25.29 26.30
CA ALA A 92 23.47 -26.74 26.47
C ALA A 92 22.98 -26.98 27.91
N SER A 93 22.28 -28.09 28.12
CA SER A 93 22.11 -28.85 29.38
C SER A 93 22.42 -28.14 30.71
N SER A 94 21.41 -28.02 31.57
CA SER A 94 21.60 -28.29 33.01
C SER A 94 20.46 -29.18 33.49
N THR A 95 20.75 -30.47 33.57
CA THR A 95 20.12 -31.41 34.49
C THR A 95 20.12 -30.82 35.89
N TYR A 96 18.96 -30.82 36.56
CA TYR A 96 18.89 -30.67 38.01
C TYR A 96 18.90 -32.07 38.63
N GLU A 97 19.78 -32.24 39.62
CA GLU A 97 19.84 -33.40 40.52
C GLU A 97 18.58 -33.52 41.39
#